data_AF-A0A2V8MKL4-F1
#
_entry.id   AF-A0A2V8MKL4-F1
#
_cell.length_a   1.000
_cell.length_b   1.000
_cell.length_c   1.000
_cell.angle_alpha   90.00
_cell.angle_beta   90.00
_cell.angle_gamma   90.00
#
_symmetry.space_group_name_H-M   'P 1'
#
loop_
_entity.id
_entity.type
_entity.pdbx_description
1 polymer ?
#
loop_
_entity_poly.entity_id
_entity_poly.type
_entity_poly.pdbx_seq_one_letter_code
_entity_poly.pdbx_strand_id
1 'polypeptide(L)'
;MNEIARFIQASKKWKAATRPPGPKGTPVMGVMRDFNRDSLGFIERSQRDYGDIVWMRFLYVPALFLYHPDEIEYVLAVNPKNFIKSMSLRSNFF
;
A
#
# COMPACT_ATOMS: atom_id res chain seq x y z
N MET A 1 9.58 -8.85 -15.40
CA MET A 1 8.48 -9.85 -15.47
C MET A 1 7.86 -9.93 -14.08
N ASN A 2 6.89 -9.07 -13.81
CA ASN A 2 6.68 -8.44 -12.50
C ASN A 2 5.93 -9.31 -11.50
N GLU A 3 6.38 -9.27 -10.24
CA GLU A 3 5.79 -9.97 -9.10
C GLU A 3 4.35 -9.51 -8.80
N ILE A 4 3.97 -8.27 -9.12
CA ILE A 4 2.58 -7.81 -9.02
C ILE A 4 1.65 -8.49 -10.02
N ALA A 5 2.10 -8.69 -11.27
CA ALA A 5 1.28 -9.40 -12.25
C ALA A 5 1.08 -10.85 -11.79
N ARG A 6 2.08 -11.45 -11.13
CA ARG A 6 1.93 -12.76 -10.46
C ARG A 6 0.98 -12.70 -9.27
N PHE A 7 1.05 -11.67 -8.42
CA PHE A 7 0.13 -11.50 -7.29
C PHE A 7 -1.33 -11.32 -7.76
N ILE A 8 -1.56 -10.49 -8.78
CA ILE A 8 -2.89 -10.22 -9.34
C ILE A 8 -3.41 -11.41 -10.16
N GLN A 9 -2.58 -12.09 -10.93
CA GLN A 9 -3.01 -13.19 -11.81
C GLN A 9 -3.11 -14.54 -11.09
N ALA A 10 -2.30 -14.77 -10.03
CA ALA A 10 -2.46 -15.92 -9.14
C ALA A 10 -3.73 -15.83 -8.27
N SER A 11 -4.34 -14.64 -8.14
CA SER A 11 -5.57 -14.45 -7.37
C SER A 11 -6.82 -15.04 -8.06
N LYS A 12 -6.72 -15.64 -9.25
CA LYS A 12 -7.88 -16.30 -9.90
C LYS A 12 -8.30 -17.61 -9.21
N LYS A 13 -7.56 -18.06 -8.19
CA LYS A 13 -7.93 -19.12 -7.23
C LYS A 13 -7.60 -18.67 -5.81
N TRP A 14 -8.58 -18.12 -5.08
CA TRP A 14 -8.35 -17.68 -3.70
C TRP A 14 -8.33 -18.90 -2.75
N LYS A 15 -7.13 -19.32 -2.32
CA LYS A 15 -6.95 -19.50 -0.87
C LYS A 15 -6.91 -18.09 -0.30
N ALA A 16 -7.60 -17.83 0.81
CA ALA A 16 -7.64 -16.51 1.46
C ALA A 16 -6.22 -15.92 1.50
N ALA A 17 -5.96 -14.93 0.63
CA ALA A 17 -4.62 -14.41 0.44
C ALA A 17 -4.15 -13.82 1.76
N THR A 18 -3.05 -14.34 2.30
CA THR A 18 -2.43 -13.81 3.50
C THR A 18 -2.15 -12.33 3.23
N ARG A 19 -2.66 -11.43 4.08
CA ARG A 19 -2.42 -9.99 3.91
C ARG A 19 -0.92 -9.74 3.85
N PRO A 20 -0.44 -8.81 3.01
CA PRO A 20 0.97 -8.41 3.01
C PRO A 20 1.42 -8.04 4.43
N PRO A 21 2.70 -8.28 4.76
CA PRO A 21 3.24 -7.96 6.07
C PRO A 21 3.11 -6.46 6.35
N GLY A 22 3.03 -6.10 7.62
CA GLY A 22 3.04 -4.70 8.00
C GLY A 22 2.80 -4.43 9.47
N PRO A 23 2.99 -3.17 9.88
CA PRO A 23 2.85 -2.75 11.26
C PRO A 23 1.39 -2.91 11.71
N LYS A 24 1.18 -3.68 12.78
CA LYS A 24 -0.17 -3.94 13.34
C LYS A 24 -0.85 -2.65 13.83
N GLY A 25 -0.06 -1.72 14.36
CA GLY A 25 -0.54 -0.49 14.98
C GLY A 25 -1.43 -0.75 16.21
N THR A 26 -2.09 0.30 16.68
CA THR A 26 -3.04 0.24 17.81
C THR A 26 -4.45 -0.19 17.34
N PRO A 27 -5.31 -0.72 18.23
CA PRO A 27 -6.66 -1.14 17.87
C PRO A 27 -7.53 -0.04 17.24
N VAL A 28 -7.43 1.20 17.74
CA VAL A 28 -8.25 2.35 17.31
C VAL A 28 -7.56 3.19 16.24
N MET A 29 -6.32 3.62 16.49
CA MET A 29 -5.62 4.54 15.59
C MET A 29 -4.86 3.83 14.46
N GLY A 30 -4.72 2.51 14.53
CA GLY A 30 -3.80 1.79 13.66
C GLY A 30 -2.40 2.38 13.80
N VAL A 31 -1.78 2.75 12.68
CA VAL A 31 -0.42 3.33 12.65
C VAL A 31 -0.41 4.86 12.67
N MET A 32 -1.57 5.52 12.74
CA MET A 32 -1.69 6.97 12.58
C MET A 32 -0.82 7.77 13.56
N ARG A 33 -0.71 7.30 14.81
CA ARG A 33 0.09 7.98 15.84
C ARG A 33 1.58 7.96 15.51
N ASP A 34 2.10 6.80 15.09
CA ASP A 34 3.52 6.63 14.79
C ASP A 34 3.88 7.34 13.48
N PHE A 35 2.97 7.31 12.50
CA PHE A 35 3.08 8.06 11.26
C PHE A 35 3.10 9.58 11.48
N ASN A 36 2.22 10.14 12.32
CA ASN A 36 2.17 11.58 12.58
C ASN A 36 3.37 12.09 13.38
N ARG A 37 4.00 11.22 14.20
CA ARG A 37 5.17 11.60 15.01
C ARG A 37 6.43 11.76 14.16
N ASP A 38 6.61 10.88 13.17
CA ASP A 38 7.78 10.83 12.31
C ASP A 38 7.40 10.14 11.00
N SER A 39 6.83 10.89 10.05
CA SER A 39 6.24 10.29 8.85
C SER A 39 7.29 9.67 7.94
N LEU A 40 8.37 10.38 7.65
CA LEU A 40 9.43 9.88 6.77
C LEU A 40 10.17 8.71 7.40
N GLY A 41 10.56 8.81 8.67
CA GLY A 41 11.23 7.70 9.34
C GLY A 41 10.31 6.51 9.55
N PHE A 42 9.00 6.71 9.75
CA PHE A 42 8.04 5.61 9.80
C PHE A 42 7.92 4.88 8.46
N ILE A 43 7.86 5.63 7.35
CA ILE A 43 7.82 5.06 5.99
C ILE A 43 9.10 4.25 5.72
N GLU A 44 10.27 4.80 6.04
CA GLU A 44 11.56 4.13 5.84
C GLU A 44 11.69 2.85 6.69
N ARG A 45 11.36 2.92 7.98
CA ARG A 45 11.37 1.75 8.87
C ARG A 45 10.40 0.68 8.39
N SER A 46 9.22 1.09 7.92
CA SER A 46 8.23 0.14 7.42
C SER A 46 8.73 -0.64 6.20
N GLN A 47 9.43 0.01 5.27
CA GLN A 47 10.08 -0.69 4.17
C GLN A 47 11.15 -1.67 4.66
N ARG A 48 12.02 -1.20 5.55
CA ARG A 48 13.14 -1.97 6.09
C ARG A 48 12.68 -3.23 6.81
N ASP A 49 11.60 -3.13 7.59
CA ASP A 49 11.13 -4.19 8.48
C ASP A 49 10.16 -5.16 7.79
N TYR A 50 9.42 -4.70 6.77
CA TYR A 50 8.34 -5.48 6.14
C TYR A 50 8.50 -5.70 4.63
N GLY A 51 9.47 -5.05 3.97
CA GLY A 51 9.77 -5.20 2.55
C GLY A 51 9.08 -4.18 1.64
N ASP A 52 9.00 -4.49 0.35
CA ASP A 52 8.62 -3.52 -0.69
C ASP A 52 7.10 -3.29 -0.83
N ILE A 53 6.29 -4.17 -0.24
CA ILE A 53 4.82 -4.10 -0.24
C ILE A 53 4.33 -4.23 1.19
N VAL A 54 3.87 -3.13 1.77
CA VAL A 54 3.51 -3.06 3.20
C VAL A 54 2.04 -2.74 3.38
N TRP A 55 1.33 -3.60 4.10
CA TRP A 55 -0.06 -3.33 4.49
C TRP A 55 -0.12 -2.52 5.77
N MET A 56 -0.89 -1.44 5.77
CA MET A 56 -1.06 -0.56 6.92
C MET A 56 -2.52 -0.21 7.14
N ARG A 57 -2.84 0.25 8.34
CA ARG A 57 -4.18 0.73 8.68
C ARG A 57 -4.09 2.12 9.32
N PHE A 58 -4.73 3.08 8.67
CA PHE A 58 -4.88 4.46 9.14
C PHE A 58 -6.31 4.64 9.64
N LEU A 59 -6.52 4.61 10.97
CA LEU A 59 -7.86 4.53 11.56
C LEU A 59 -8.65 3.33 11.00
N TYR A 60 -9.72 3.58 10.25
CA TYR A 60 -10.54 2.56 9.58
C TYR A 60 -10.13 2.34 8.12
N VAL A 61 -9.16 3.09 7.60
CA VAL A 61 -8.73 3.07 6.19
C VAL A 61 -7.56 2.10 6.03
N PRO A 62 -7.74 0.95 5.33
CA PRO A 62 -6.62 0.11 4.94
C PRO A 62 -5.81 0.79 3.83
N ALA A 63 -4.49 0.69 3.89
CA ALA A 63 -3.57 1.25 2.92
C ALA A 63 -2.51 0.20 2.54
N LEU A 64 -2.06 0.25 1.29
CA LEU A 64 -0.94 -0.54 0.78
C LEU A 64 0.14 0.44 0.33
N PHE A 65 1.34 0.28 0.88
CA PHE A 65 2.51 1.08 0.51
C PHE A 65 3.37 0.26 -0.44
N LEU A 66 3.77 0.89 -1.54
CA LEU A 66 4.63 0.34 -2.57
C LEU A 66 5.91 1.15 -2.58
N TYR A 67 7.04 0.48 -2.38
CA TYR A 67 8.35 1.14 -2.25
C TYR A 67 9.23 0.97 -3.48
N HIS A 68 9.08 -0.14 -4.19
CA HIS A 68 9.93 -0.47 -5.33
C HIS A 68 9.38 0.15 -6.64
N PRO A 69 10.26 0.68 -7.53
CA PRO A 69 9.84 1.47 -8.69
C PRO A 69 8.99 0.69 -9.69
N ASP A 70 9.22 -0.61 -9.86
CA ASP A 70 8.44 -1.46 -10.78
C ASP A 70 6.96 -1.51 -10.37
N GLU A 71 6.69 -1.50 -9.07
CA GLU A 71 5.37 -1.55 -8.48
C GLU A 71 4.63 -0.23 -8.67
N ILE A 72 5.36 0.85 -8.44
CA ILE A 72 4.87 2.22 -8.61
C ILE A 72 4.56 2.45 -10.10
N GLU A 73 5.46 2.06 -11.00
CA GLU A 73 5.25 2.16 -12.45
C GLU A 73 4.05 1.32 -12.89
N TYR A 74 3.91 0.10 -12.36
CA TYR A 74 2.80 -0.77 -12.72
C TYR A 74 1.44 -0.12 -12.38
N VAL A 75 1.31 0.42 -11.16
CA VAL A 75 0.06 1.05 -10.70
C VAL A 75 -0.21 2.38 -11.38
N LEU A 76 0.83 3.20 -11.56
CA LEU A 76 0.66 4.59 -12.01
C LEU A 76 0.68 4.73 -13.54
N ALA A 77 1.41 3.88 -14.27
CA ALA A 77 1.68 4.02 -15.70
C ALA A 77 1.25 2.80 -16.54
N VAL A 78 1.58 1.57 -16.12
CA VAL A 78 1.29 0.37 -16.94
C VAL A 78 -0.19 -0.02 -16.89
N ASN A 79 -0.81 0.02 -15.71
CA ASN A 79 -2.20 -0.41 -15.52
C ASN A 79 -3.09 0.63 -14.79
N PRO A 80 -3.03 1.93 -15.13
CA PRO A 80 -3.73 2.99 -14.39
C PRO A 80 -5.25 2.87 -14.47
N LYS A 81 -5.80 2.20 -15.49
CA LYS A 81 -7.26 2.01 -15.66
C LYS A 81 -7.85 1.06 -14.62
N ASN A 82 -7.03 0.22 -14.01
CA ASN A 82 -7.48 -0.76 -13.02
C ASN A 82 -7.38 -0.22 -11.58
N PHE A 83 -6.95 1.04 -11.42
CA PHE A 83 -6.81 1.71 -10.13
C PHE A 83 -7.54 3.05 -10.15
N ILE A 84 -8.23 3.36 -9.06
CA ILE A 84 -8.88 4.65 -8.89
C ILE A 84 -7.83 5.66 -8.42
N LYS A 85 -7.60 6.73 -9.20
CA LYS A 85 -6.73 7.86 -8.81
C LYS A 85 -7.17 8.45 -7.48
N SER A 86 -6.28 9.08 -6.70
CA SER A 86 -6.62 9.66 -5.40
C SER A 86 -7.81 10.62 -5.48
N MET A 87 -8.54 10.79 -4.36
CA MET A 87 -9.66 11.75 -4.29
C MET A 87 -9.23 13.16 -4.71
N SER A 88 -8.00 13.57 -4.36
CA SER A 88 -7.43 14.87 -4.72
C SER A 88 -7.37 15.08 -6.24
N LEU A 89 -7.04 14.04 -7.02
CA LEU A 89 -6.96 14.10 -8.47
C LEU A 89 -8.32 13.95 -9.17
N ARG A 90 -9.39 13.67 -8.42
CA ARG A 90 -10.78 13.59 -8.94
C ARG A 90 -11.63 14.78 -8.54
N SER A 91 -11.12 15.65 -7.68
CA SER A 91 -11.78 16.85 -7.19
C SER A 91 -11.68 17.95 -8.23
N ASN A 92 -12.77 18.67 -8.50
CA ASN A 92 -12.77 19.86 -9.38
C ASN A 92 -11.93 21.04 -8.85
N PHE A 93 -11.37 20.91 -7.65
CA PHE A 93 -10.54 21.94 -7.02
C PHE A 93 -9.04 21.83 -7.40
N PHE A 94 -8.68 20.92 -8.32
CA PHE A 94 -7.39 20.85 -9.01
C PHE A 94 -7.60 20.61 -10.51
#